data_AF-A0A1F9WWR0-F1
#
_entry.id   AF-A0A1F9WWR0-F1
#
_cell.length_a   1.000
_cell.length_b   1.000
_cell.length_c   1.000
_cell.angle_alpha   90.00
_cell.angle_beta   90.00
_cell.angle_gamma   90.00
#
_symmetry.space_group_name_H-M   'P 1'
#
loop_
_entity.id
_entity.type
_entity.pdbx_description
1 polymer ?
#
loop_
_entity_poly.entity_id
_entity_poly.type
_entity_poly.pdbx_seq_one_letter_code
_entity_poly.pdbx_strand_id
1 'polypeptide(L)'
;MNLLSAFLLRDIAIEKTYRFQLAVRLIDVIFQLSVFYFIGTLVSMRDYFPFVFVGLMFSRFFQFWLNVFSQNIRQEQFWGTAEALFLSPRHPLAVVAAGAMGKFLFLIGELALFLALARYVFGVRLSFSPLGFIMVLAVCGIMFAGIGLVSGSIILYAKRGDPVNWFVSGSFDILSGVYFPVTVLPPAMARIANILPTTGALSTLRGILLEGNPPQLHDFYILSLWAAATCAAGYISFMLAYKKTRQKGELGTY
;
A
#
# COMPACT_ATOMS: atom_id res chain seq x y z
N MET A 1 10.15 21.14 17.15
CA MET A 1 10.06 20.35 15.89
C MET A 1 8.86 19.41 15.99
N ASN A 2 7.95 19.43 15.01
CA ASN A 2 6.76 18.56 15.02
C ASN A 2 7.17 17.10 14.75
N LEU A 3 6.37 16.13 15.23
CA LEU A 3 6.70 14.70 15.09
C LEU A 3 6.90 14.29 13.64
N LEU A 4 5.97 14.71 12.79
CA LEU A 4 5.98 14.42 11.37
C LEU A 4 7.25 14.97 10.71
N SER A 5 7.64 16.20 11.02
CA SER A 5 8.84 16.80 10.43
C SER A 5 10.13 16.11 10.89
N ALA A 6 10.17 15.59 12.12
CA ALA A 6 11.31 14.81 12.60
C ALA A 6 11.48 13.49 11.81
N PHE A 7 10.39 12.73 11.64
CA PHE A 7 10.41 11.51 10.84
C PHE A 7 10.74 11.78 9.37
N LEU A 8 10.17 12.84 8.80
CA LEU A 8 10.46 13.24 7.42
C LEU A 8 11.93 13.59 7.18
N LEU A 9 12.51 14.41 8.05
CA LEU A 9 13.93 14.78 7.94
C LEU A 9 14.83 13.55 8.09
N ARG A 10 14.49 12.63 9.00
CA ARG A 10 15.18 11.36 9.17
C ARG A 10 15.12 10.52 7.90
N ASP A 11 13.93 10.31 7.35
CA ASP A 11 13.73 9.47 6.17
C ASP A 11 14.41 10.07 4.93
N ILE A 12 14.37 11.39 4.76
CA ILE A 12 15.11 12.10 3.71
C ILE A 12 16.63 11.94 3.88
N ALA A 13 17.15 12.03 5.11
CA ALA A 13 18.57 11.84 5.37
C ALA A 13 19.02 10.40 5.05
N ILE A 14 18.19 9.40 5.39
CA ILE A 14 18.41 8.00 5.03
C ILE A 14 18.45 7.87 3.51
N GLU A 15 17.39 8.29 2.81
CA GLU A 15 17.28 8.15 1.34
C GLU A 15 18.41 8.88 0.58
N LYS A 16 18.85 10.05 1.06
CA LYS A 16 20.01 10.77 0.49
C LYS A 16 21.31 9.99 0.62
N THR A 17 21.44 9.15 1.63
CA THR A 17 22.61 8.30 1.88
C THR A 17 22.56 7.06 0.98
N TYR A 18 21.37 6.51 0.72
CA TYR A 18 21.16 5.31 -0.09
C TYR A 18 20.77 5.59 -1.55
N ARG A 19 21.47 6.53 -2.23
CA ARG A 19 21.20 6.91 -3.64
C ARG A 19 21.21 5.71 -4.61
N PHE A 20 22.05 4.72 -4.33
CA PHE A 20 22.11 3.48 -5.11
C PHE A 20 20.79 2.70 -5.04
N GLN A 21 20.13 2.65 -3.87
CA GLN A 21 18.85 1.98 -3.71
C GLN A 21 17.74 2.67 -4.50
N LEU A 22 17.77 4.00 -4.60
CA LEU A 22 16.87 4.74 -5.48
C LEU A 22 17.08 4.34 -6.95
N ALA A 23 18.33 4.30 -7.43
CA ALA A 23 18.63 3.86 -8.80
C ALA A 23 18.15 2.43 -9.08
N VAL A 24 18.37 1.49 -8.15
CA VAL A 24 17.90 0.10 -8.27
C VAL A 24 16.38 0.03 -8.35
N ARG A 25 15.64 0.79 -7.51
CA ARG A 25 14.17 0.85 -7.58
C ARG A 25 13.67 1.36 -8.93
N LEU A 26 14.32 2.38 -9.50
CA LEU A 26 13.97 2.90 -10.82
C LEU A 26 14.18 1.87 -11.92
N ILE A 27 15.31 1.18 -11.88
CA ILE A 27 15.64 0.11 -12.83
C ILE A 27 14.62 -1.03 -12.71
N ASP A 28 14.29 -1.45 -11.49
CA ASP A 28 13.30 -2.49 -11.23
C ASP A 28 11.92 -2.12 -11.79
N VAL A 29 11.47 -0.88 -11.59
CA VAL A 29 10.20 -0.37 -12.14
C VAL A 29 10.21 -0.39 -13.67
N ILE A 30 11.25 0.14 -14.30
CA ILE A 30 11.36 0.16 -15.77
C ILE A 30 11.41 -1.26 -16.32
N PHE A 31 12.17 -2.14 -15.69
CA PHE A 31 12.29 -3.53 -16.07
C PHE A 31 10.93 -4.25 -15.98
N GLN A 32 10.23 -4.12 -14.84
CA GLN A 32 8.92 -4.70 -14.63
C GLN A 32 7.90 -4.21 -15.67
N LEU A 33 7.83 -2.90 -15.92
CA LEU A 33 6.93 -2.34 -16.94
C LEU A 33 7.28 -2.83 -18.34
N SER A 34 8.58 -2.92 -18.67
CA SER A 34 9.03 -3.40 -19.98
C SER A 34 8.60 -4.85 -20.22
N VAL A 35 8.74 -5.72 -19.21
CA VAL A 35 8.29 -7.12 -19.31
C VAL A 35 6.81 -7.19 -19.65
N PHE A 36 5.95 -6.49 -18.92
CA PHE A 36 4.51 -6.51 -19.18
C PHE A 36 4.12 -5.83 -20.50
N TYR A 37 4.88 -4.83 -20.95
CA TYR A 37 4.70 -4.22 -22.26
C TYR A 37 4.97 -5.21 -23.39
N PHE A 38 6.08 -5.95 -23.31
CA PHE A 38 6.40 -6.99 -24.29
C PHE A 38 5.44 -8.17 -24.22
N ILE A 39 4.92 -8.53 -23.04
CA ILE A 39 3.83 -9.52 -22.93
C ILE A 39 2.57 -9.03 -23.66
N GLY A 40 2.15 -7.77 -23.47
CA GLY A 40 1.00 -7.22 -24.19
C GLY A 40 1.18 -7.26 -25.71
N THR A 41 2.41 -7.01 -26.17
CA THR A 41 2.79 -7.12 -27.58
C THR A 41 2.74 -8.57 -28.07
N LEU A 42 3.24 -9.52 -27.28
CA LEU A 42 3.23 -10.95 -27.57
C LEU A 42 1.81 -11.51 -27.72
N VAL A 43 0.90 -11.11 -26.81
CA VAL A 43 -0.50 -11.57 -26.80
C VAL A 43 -1.35 -10.80 -27.84
N SER A 44 -0.76 -9.83 -28.56
CA SER A 44 -1.43 -9.00 -29.56
C SER A 44 -2.66 -8.23 -29.02
N MET A 45 -2.71 -8.00 -27.71
CA MET A 45 -3.81 -7.29 -27.04
C MET A 45 -3.36 -5.86 -26.70
N ARG A 46 -3.81 -4.89 -27.50
CA ARG A 46 -3.44 -3.47 -27.31
C ARG A 46 -3.84 -2.92 -25.94
N ASP A 47 -4.96 -3.39 -25.39
CA ASP A 47 -5.50 -2.89 -24.12
C ASP A 47 -4.93 -3.61 -22.88
N TYR A 48 -4.13 -4.67 -23.08
CA TYR A 48 -3.56 -5.43 -21.98
C TYR A 48 -2.55 -4.62 -21.17
N PHE A 49 -1.65 -3.90 -21.84
CA PHE A 49 -0.62 -3.13 -21.13
C PHE A 49 -1.21 -2.01 -20.27
N PRO A 50 -2.11 -1.14 -20.78
CA PRO A 50 -2.83 -0.17 -19.94
C PRO A 50 -3.58 -0.82 -18.76
N PHE A 51 -4.21 -1.98 -18.99
CA PHE A 51 -4.94 -2.72 -17.95
C PHE A 51 -4.02 -3.19 -16.81
N VAL A 52 -2.89 -3.83 -17.15
CA VAL A 52 -1.93 -4.36 -16.17
C VAL A 52 -1.15 -3.24 -15.52
N PHE A 53 -0.81 -2.18 -16.25
CA PHE A 53 -0.12 -1.01 -15.70
C PHE A 53 -0.84 -0.44 -14.47
N VAL A 54 -2.16 -0.20 -14.57
CA VAL A 54 -2.96 0.28 -13.43
C VAL A 54 -2.96 -0.73 -12.30
N GLY A 55 -3.02 -2.03 -12.62
CA GLY A 55 -2.89 -3.12 -11.67
C GLY A 55 -1.56 -3.07 -10.90
N LEU A 56 -0.43 -2.95 -11.59
CA LEU A 56 0.90 -2.90 -10.99
C LEU A 56 1.07 -1.67 -10.09
N MET A 57 0.60 -0.50 -10.55
CA MET A 57 0.61 0.72 -9.76
C MET A 57 -0.21 0.56 -8.47
N PHE A 58 -1.40 -0.04 -8.58
CA PHE A 58 -2.26 -0.33 -7.45
C PHE A 58 -1.64 -1.36 -6.48
N SER A 59 -0.97 -2.39 -7.00
CA SER A 59 -0.22 -3.36 -6.20
C SER A 59 0.88 -2.69 -5.40
N ARG A 60 1.64 -1.76 -6.00
CA ARG A 60 2.68 -0.99 -5.28
C ARG A 60 2.08 -0.19 -4.12
N PHE A 61 0.95 0.48 -4.37
CA PHE A 61 0.25 1.25 -3.35
C PHE A 61 -0.30 0.36 -2.23
N PHE A 62 -0.92 -0.76 -2.57
CA PHE A 62 -1.41 -1.76 -1.63
C PHE A 62 -0.28 -2.34 -0.77
N GLN A 63 0.79 -2.80 -1.41
CA GLN A 63 1.95 -3.38 -0.74
C GLN A 63 2.62 -2.39 0.20
N PHE A 64 2.73 -1.11 -0.18
CA PHE A 64 3.24 -0.09 0.73
C PHE A 64 2.45 -0.05 2.05
N TRP A 65 1.14 0.11 1.98
CA TRP A 65 0.31 0.25 3.18
C TRP A 65 0.25 -1.02 4.02
N LEU A 66 0.27 -2.19 3.37
CA LEU A 66 0.28 -3.48 4.05
C LEU A 66 1.58 -3.71 4.84
N ASN A 67 2.70 -3.15 4.39
CA ASN A 67 4.03 -3.42 4.97
C ASN A 67 4.58 -2.29 5.86
N VAL A 68 4.20 -1.03 5.64
CA VAL A 68 4.91 0.13 6.22
C VAL A 68 4.93 0.08 7.75
N PHE A 69 3.85 -0.34 8.39
CA PHE A 69 3.76 -0.37 9.85
C PHE A 69 4.58 -1.51 10.46
N SER A 70 4.49 -2.72 9.92
CA SER A 70 5.27 -3.87 10.40
C SER A 70 6.77 -3.67 10.19
N GLN A 71 7.16 -3.10 9.05
CA GLN A 71 8.55 -2.74 8.77
C GLN A 71 9.07 -1.64 9.70
N ASN A 72 8.30 -0.58 9.92
CA ASN A 72 8.69 0.50 10.84
C ASN A 72 8.87 -0.02 12.25
N ILE A 73 7.92 -0.77 12.78
CA ILE A 73 8.00 -1.32 14.14
C ILE A 73 9.20 -2.26 14.26
N ARG A 74 9.40 -3.16 13.29
CA ARG A 74 10.56 -4.06 13.27
C ARG A 74 11.88 -3.31 13.21
N GLN A 75 11.94 -2.23 12.44
CA GLN A 75 13.14 -1.40 12.30
C GLN A 75 13.48 -0.68 13.62
N GLU A 76 12.48 -0.08 14.27
CA GLU A 76 12.67 0.57 15.57
C GLU A 76 12.99 -0.44 16.67
N GLN A 77 12.45 -1.66 16.59
CA GLN A 77 12.90 -2.76 17.42
C GLN A 77 14.38 -3.01 17.13
N PHE A 78 14.75 -3.46 15.94
CA PHE A 78 16.13 -3.78 15.58
C PHE A 78 17.18 -2.71 16.00
N TRP A 79 16.82 -1.43 15.99
CA TRP A 79 17.70 -0.33 16.37
C TRP A 79 17.87 -0.03 17.85
N GLY A 80 17.14 -0.66 18.79
CA GLY A 80 17.22 -0.21 20.19
C GLY A 80 16.16 0.81 20.60
N THR A 81 15.38 1.34 19.65
CA THR A 81 14.67 2.62 19.82
C THR A 81 13.18 2.47 20.09
N ALA A 82 12.60 1.29 19.87
CA ALA A 82 11.17 1.03 20.05
C ALA A 82 10.68 1.44 21.46
N GLU A 83 11.41 1.09 22.51
CA GLU A 83 11.01 1.42 23.89
C GLU A 83 11.00 2.92 24.14
N ALA A 84 12.10 3.61 23.84
CA ALA A 84 12.18 5.08 23.98
C ALA A 84 11.12 5.80 23.14
N LEU A 85 10.85 5.29 21.95
CA LEU A 85 9.88 5.84 21.03
C LEU A 85 8.43 5.70 21.56
N PHE A 86 8.08 4.52 22.09
CA PHE A 86 6.76 4.26 22.65
C PHE A 86 6.54 4.83 24.07
N LEU A 87 7.61 5.11 24.81
CA LEU A 87 7.57 5.82 26.09
C LEU A 87 7.50 7.35 25.95
N SER A 88 7.66 7.87 24.74
CA SER A 88 7.52 9.31 24.49
C SER A 88 6.12 9.81 24.91
N PRO A 89 5.96 11.10 25.29
CA PRO A 89 4.68 11.65 25.76
C PRO A 89 3.64 11.84 24.65
N ARG A 90 3.68 11.00 23.61
CA ARG A 90 2.82 11.03 22.42
C ARG A 90 2.01 9.75 22.35
N HIS A 91 0.82 9.84 21.74
CA HIS A 91 -0.01 8.65 21.52
C HIS A 91 0.74 7.63 20.64
N PRO A 92 0.80 6.34 21.00
CA PRO A 92 1.61 5.34 20.29
C PRO A 92 1.21 5.18 18.82
N LEU A 93 -0.08 5.32 18.51
CA LEU A 93 -0.55 5.31 17.13
C LEU A 93 -0.04 6.51 16.33
N ALA A 94 0.06 7.70 16.95
CA ALA A 94 0.53 8.90 16.27
C ALA A 94 2.01 8.78 15.89
N VAL A 95 2.79 8.10 16.72
CA VAL A 95 4.19 7.74 16.46
C VAL A 95 4.32 6.84 15.23
N VAL A 96 3.59 5.72 15.24
CA VAL A 96 3.64 4.73 14.16
C VAL A 96 3.08 5.31 12.85
N ALA A 97 2.01 6.11 12.92
CA ALA A 97 1.45 6.82 11.79
C ALA A 97 2.43 7.87 11.23
N ALA A 98 3.11 8.65 12.07
CA ALA A 98 4.09 9.63 11.61
C ALA A 98 5.25 8.98 10.84
N GLY A 99 5.75 7.84 11.31
CA GLY A 99 6.76 7.06 10.59
C GLY A 99 6.25 6.52 9.25
N ALA A 100 4.97 6.18 9.14
CA ALA A 100 4.39 5.74 7.88
C ALA A 100 4.20 6.91 6.89
N MET A 101 3.73 8.07 7.37
CA MET A 101 3.56 9.28 6.56
C MET A 101 4.88 9.78 5.98
N GLY A 102 5.98 9.63 6.73
CA GLY A 102 7.33 9.97 6.25
C GLY A 102 7.68 9.22 4.96
N LYS A 103 7.48 7.90 4.99
CA LYS A 103 7.71 7.00 3.84
C LYS A 103 6.66 7.17 2.73
N PHE A 104 5.44 7.58 3.07
CA PHE A 104 4.34 7.75 2.11
C PHE A 104 4.63 8.84 1.06
N LEU A 105 5.35 9.91 1.42
CA LEU A 105 5.74 10.93 0.44
C LEU A 105 6.63 10.37 -0.67
N PHE A 106 7.52 9.43 -0.35
CA PHE A 106 8.36 8.76 -1.34
C PHE A 106 7.54 7.88 -2.27
N LEU A 107 6.53 7.17 -1.73
CA LEU A 107 5.59 6.40 -2.55
C LEU A 107 4.84 7.30 -3.53
N ILE A 108 4.37 8.48 -3.10
CA ILE A 108 3.70 9.42 -4.01
C ILE A 108 4.62 9.78 -5.19
N GLY A 109 5.90 10.02 -4.92
CA GLY A 109 6.91 10.25 -5.96
C GLY A 109 7.08 9.05 -6.90
N GLU A 110 7.11 7.83 -6.38
CA GLU A 110 7.20 6.58 -7.17
C GLU A 110 5.96 6.39 -8.05
N LEU A 111 4.76 6.65 -7.54
CA LEU A 111 3.50 6.55 -8.30
C LEU A 111 3.40 7.63 -9.37
N ALA A 112 3.84 8.85 -9.07
CA ALA A 112 3.90 9.95 -10.05
C ALA A 112 4.86 9.60 -11.19
N LEU A 113 6.02 9.01 -10.88
CA LEU A 113 6.93 8.49 -11.89
C LEU A 113 6.29 7.35 -12.70
N PHE A 114 5.58 6.43 -12.06
CA PHE A 114 4.87 5.34 -12.73
C PHE A 114 3.91 5.89 -13.79
N LEU A 115 3.09 6.88 -13.42
CA LEU A 115 2.16 7.57 -14.34
C LEU A 115 2.90 8.32 -15.46
N ALA A 116 4.03 8.96 -15.15
CA ALA A 116 4.85 9.65 -16.14
C ALA A 116 5.44 8.65 -17.16
N LEU A 117 5.96 7.51 -16.71
CA LEU A 117 6.49 6.46 -17.59
C LEU A 117 5.39 5.90 -18.49
N ALA A 118 4.20 5.60 -17.95
CA ALA A 118 3.06 5.16 -18.76
C ALA A 118 2.72 6.15 -19.88
N ARG A 119 2.64 7.45 -19.55
CA ARG A 119 2.27 8.47 -20.53
C ARG A 119 3.36 8.74 -21.57
N TYR A 120 4.60 8.96 -21.12
CA TYR A 120 5.67 9.51 -21.96
C TYR A 120 6.56 8.44 -22.61
N VAL A 121 6.70 7.26 -21.99
CA VAL A 121 7.56 6.19 -22.52
C VAL A 121 6.72 5.13 -23.23
N PHE A 122 5.63 4.69 -22.62
CA PHE A 122 4.81 3.60 -23.16
C PHE A 122 3.57 4.06 -23.94
N GLY A 123 3.33 5.38 -24.03
CA GLY A 123 2.27 5.95 -24.85
C GLY A 123 0.84 5.67 -24.39
N VAL A 124 0.65 5.34 -23.10
CA VAL A 124 -0.68 5.06 -22.54
C VAL A 124 -1.54 6.34 -22.56
N ARG A 125 -2.75 6.20 -23.10
CA ARG A 125 -3.76 7.26 -23.07
C ARG A 125 -4.41 7.27 -21.70
N LEU A 126 -3.96 8.17 -20.83
CA LEU A 126 -4.57 8.43 -19.53
C LEU A 126 -5.65 9.49 -19.70
N SER A 127 -6.88 9.13 -19.34
CA SER A 127 -8.03 10.02 -19.27
C SER A 127 -8.09 10.51 -17.83
N PHE A 128 -7.47 11.66 -17.55
CA PHE A 128 -7.14 12.04 -16.17
C PHE A 128 -8.29 12.80 -15.49
N SER A 129 -8.97 12.18 -14.53
CA SER A 129 -9.81 12.87 -13.53
C SER A 129 -9.04 12.98 -12.20
N PRO A 130 -8.28 14.07 -11.97
CA PRO A 130 -7.39 14.18 -10.82
C PRO A 130 -8.11 14.07 -9.48
N LEU A 131 -9.26 14.74 -9.36
CA LEU A 131 -10.02 14.80 -8.11
C LEU A 131 -10.57 13.41 -7.74
N GLY A 132 -11.21 12.73 -8.69
CA GLY A 132 -11.75 11.39 -8.49
C GLY A 132 -10.66 10.38 -8.15
N PHE A 133 -9.53 10.46 -8.85
CA PHE A 133 -8.36 9.61 -8.60
C PHE A 133 -7.83 9.79 -7.17
N ILE A 134 -7.59 11.04 -6.74
CA ILE A 134 -7.07 11.34 -5.40
C ILE A 134 -8.06 10.87 -4.32
N MET A 135 -9.36 11.11 -4.51
CA MET A 135 -10.39 10.69 -3.54
C MET A 135 -10.42 9.17 -3.36
N VAL A 136 -10.50 8.41 -4.45
CA VAL A 136 -10.53 6.94 -4.39
C VAL A 136 -9.22 6.38 -3.83
N LEU A 137 -8.09 6.94 -4.26
CA LEU A 137 -6.78 6.52 -3.77
C LEU A 137 -6.62 6.80 -2.26
N ALA A 138 -7.14 7.93 -1.77
CA ALA A 138 -7.13 8.24 -0.34
C ALA A 138 -7.95 7.24 0.49
N VAL A 139 -9.17 6.91 0.04
CA VAL A 139 -10.01 5.89 0.72
C VAL A 139 -9.34 4.51 0.69
N CYS A 140 -8.77 4.12 -0.45
CA CYS A 140 -7.98 2.88 -0.54
C CYS A 140 -6.80 2.90 0.42
N GLY A 141 -6.11 4.03 0.54
CA GLY A 141 -4.97 4.20 1.46
C GLY A 141 -5.38 4.00 2.91
N ILE A 142 -6.51 4.60 3.33
CA ILE A 142 -7.07 4.42 4.68
C ILE A 142 -7.41 2.94 4.93
N MET A 143 -8.08 2.30 3.97
CA MET A 143 -8.45 0.88 4.05
C MET A 143 -7.23 -0.03 4.18
N PHE A 144 -6.23 0.14 3.32
CA PHE A 144 -5.02 -0.67 3.35
C PHE A 144 -4.16 -0.37 4.58
N ALA A 145 -4.14 0.88 5.04
CA ALA A 145 -3.47 1.25 6.28
C ALA A 145 -4.08 0.54 7.48
N GLY A 146 -5.41 0.38 7.52
CA GLY A 146 -6.10 -0.41 8.55
C GLY A 146 -5.60 -1.85 8.60
N ILE A 147 -5.50 -2.52 7.45
CA ILE A 147 -4.99 -3.90 7.34
C ILE A 147 -3.51 -3.97 7.72
N GLY A 148 -2.69 -3.07 7.20
CA GLY A 148 -1.27 -2.99 7.53
C GLY A 148 -1.02 -2.72 9.02
N LEU A 149 -1.90 -1.97 9.68
CA LEU A 149 -1.81 -1.72 11.12
C LEU A 149 -2.10 -2.99 11.94
N VAL A 150 -2.97 -3.88 11.47
CA VAL A 150 -3.15 -5.22 12.06
C VAL A 150 -1.84 -6.01 11.95
N SER A 151 -1.22 -6.04 10.77
CA SER A 151 0.09 -6.68 10.57
C SER A 151 1.16 -6.09 11.50
N GLY A 152 1.24 -4.75 11.61
CA GLY A 152 2.14 -4.07 12.54
C GLY A 152 1.89 -4.41 14.01
N SER A 153 0.62 -4.58 14.41
CA SER A 153 0.27 -4.99 15.77
C SER A 153 0.77 -6.40 16.12
N ILE A 154 0.77 -7.32 15.13
CA ILE A 154 1.32 -8.66 15.30
C ILE A 154 2.83 -8.59 15.48
N ILE A 155 3.55 -7.79 14.69
CA ILE A 155 4.99 -7.59 14.88
C ILE A 155 5.31 -7.01 16.26
N LEU A 156 4.54 -6.02 16.70
CA LEU A 156 4.73 -5.40 18.01
C LEU A 156 4.60 -6.41 19.17
N TYR A 157 3.72 -7.40 19.03
CA TYR A 157 3.47 -8.41 20.06
C TYR A 157 4.35 -9.66 19.93
N ALA A 158 4.41 -10.24 18.72
CA ALA A 158 5.06 -11.52 18.46
C ALA A 158 6.55 -11.39 18.10
N LYS A 159 7.03 -10.19 17.76
CA LYS A 159 8.43 -9.86 17.34
C LYS A 159 8.92 -10.55 16.06
N ARG A 160 8.30 -11.67 15.66
CA ARG A 160 8.63 -12.46 14.48
C ARG A 160 7.40 -12.94 13.72
N GLY A 161 7.53 -12.98 12.39
CA GLY A 161 6.49 -13.45 11.48
C GLY A 161 5.40 -12.41 11.24
N ASP A 162 4.88 -12.36 10.01
CA ASP A 162 3.75 -11.49 9.63
C ASP A 162 2.72 -12.31 8.82
N PRO A 163 1.95 -13.18 9.50
CA PRO A 163 1.04 -14.10 8.83
C PRO A 163 -0.10 -13.36 8.11
N VAL A 164 -0.49 -12.19 8.63
CA VAL A 164 -1.49 -11.33 7.99
C VAL A 164 -0.96 -10.84 6.66
N ASN A 165 0.25 -10.27 6.63
CA ASN A 165 0.84 -9.83 5.38
C ASN A 165 1.01 -10.98 4.38
N TRP A 166 1.51 -12.13 4.82
CA TRP A 166 1.70 -13.29 3.94
C TRP A 166 0.38 -13.75 3.29
N PHE A 167 -0.67 -13.93 4.10
CA PHE A 167 -1.97 -14.39 3.62
C PHE A 167 -2.66 -13.34 2.74
N VAL A 168 -2.62 -12.07 3.16
CA VAL A 168 -3.29 -10.97 2.46
C VAL A 168 -2.59 -10.64 1.14
N SER A 169 -1.25 -10.57 1.11
CA SER A 169 -0.47 -10.37 -0.12
C SER A 169 -0.70 -11.48 -1.14
N GLY A 170 -0.59 -12.75 -0.71
CA GLY A 170 -0.78 -13.89 -1.62
C GLY A 170 -2.20 -13.97 -2.19
N SER A 171 -3.20 -13.67 -1.36
CA SER A 171 -4.60 -13.61 -1.82
C SER A 171 -4.83 -12.44 -2.79
N PHE A 172 -4.22 -11.29 -2.51
CA PHE A 172 -4.33 -10.10 -3.34
C PHE A 172 -3.80 -10.35 -4.76
N ASP A 173 -2.61 -10.94 -4.91
CA ASP A 173 -1.99 -11.12 -6.23
C ASP A 173 -2.85 -11.95 -7.20
N ILE A 174 -3.63 -12.91 -6.68
CA ILE A 174 -4.47 -13.79 -7.48
C ILE A 174 -5.88 -13.23 -7.65
N LEU A 175 -6.48 -12.69 -6.58
CA LEU A 175 -7.92 -12.41 -6.52
C LEU A 175 -8.28 -10.95 -6.84
N SER A 176 -7.33 -10.02 -6.82
CA SER A 176 -7.62 -8.58 -7.02
C SER A 176 -7.79 -8.16 -8.48
N GLY A 177 -7.47 -9.04 -9.44
CA GLY A 177 -7.55 -8.74 -10.87
C GLY A 177 -6.43 -7.80 -11.37
N VAL A 178 -5.27 -7.82 -10.72
CA VAL A 178 -4.08 -7.02 -11.08
C VAL A 178 -3.54 -7.41 -12.46
N TYR A 179 -3.25 -8.70 -12.66
CA TYR A 179 -2.58 -9.19 -13.87
C TYR A 179 -3.55 -9.60 -14.99
N PHE A 180 -4.76 -10.02 -14.62
CA PHE A 180 -5.79 -10.46 -15.55
C PHE A 180 -7.20 -10.14 -15.00
N PRO A 181 -8.22 -10.06 -15.85
CA PRO A 181 -9.59 -9.84 -15.42
C PRO A 181 -10.10 -10.98 -14.53
N VAL A 182 -10.89 -10.63 -13.50
CA VAL A 182 -11.53 -11.59 -12.58
C VAL A 182 -12.44 -12.58 -13.31
N THR A 183 -12.94 -12.23 -14.49
CA THR A 183 -13.77 -13.09 -15.36
C THR A 183 -13.05 -14.34 -15.87
N VAL A 184 -11.71 -14.36 -15.84
CA VAL A 184 -10.90 -15.51 -16.25
C VAL A 184 -10.77 -16.55 -15.12
N LEU A 185 -11.05 -16.17 -13.87
CA LEU A 185 -10.96 -17.07 -12.72
C LEU A 185 -12.06 -18.13 -12.74
N PRO A 186 -11.81 -19.33 -12.16
CA PRO A 186 -12.86 -20.32 -11.92
C PRO A 186 -14.05 -19.71 -11.15
N PRO A 187 -15.29 -20.18 -11.37
CA PRO A 187 -16.50 -19.53 -10.83
C PRO A 187 -16.49 -19.29 -9.31
N ALA A 188 -15.93 -20.22 -8.53
CA ALA A 188 -15.81 -20.07 -7.08
C ALA A 188 -14.86 -18.93 -6.70
N MET A 189 -13.69 -18.84 -7.35
CA MET A 189 -12.71 -17.79 -7.10
C MET A 189 -13.20 -16.42 -7.57
N ALA A 190 -13.88 -16.36 -8.72
CA ALA A 190 -14.47 -15.13 -9.23
C ALA A 190 -15.51 -14.54 -8.26
N ARG A 191 -16.34 -15.37 -7.61
CA ARG A 191 -17.29 -14.92 -6.58
C ARG A 191 -16.58 -14.31 -5.38
N ILE A 192 -15.52 -14.96 -4.89
CA ILE A 192 -14.71 -14.46 -3.77
C ILE A 192 -14.03 -13.14 -4.15
N ALA A 193 -13.43 -13.09 -5.34
CA ALA A 193 -12.78 -11.90 -5.89
C ALA A 193 -13.74 -10.70 -5.96
N ASN A 194 -14.99 -10.90 -6.40
CA ASN A 194 -15.98 -9.83 -6.49
C ASN A 194 -16.45 -9.29 -5.13
N ILE A 195 -16.26 -10.04 -4.03
CA ILE A 195 -16.57 -9.57 -2.67
C ILE A 195 -15.42 -8.76 -2.08
N LEU A 196 -14.19 -9.01 -2.55
CA LEU A 196 -13.01 -8.34 -2.02
C LEU A 196 -13.00 -6.85 -2.39
N PRO A 197 -12.76 -5.94 -1.43
CA PRO A 197 -12.75 -4.50 -1.71
C PRO A 197 -11.59 -4.08 -2.62
N THR A 198 -10.53 -4.89 -2.68
CA THR A 198 -9.38 -4.66 -3.57
C THR A 198 -9.77 -4.75 -5.05
N THR A 199 -10.68 -5.66 -5.39
CA THR A 199 -11.20 -5.81 -6.76
C THR A 199 -12.02 -4.59 -7.17
N GLY A 200 -12.97 -4.17 -6.32
CA GLY A 200 -13.79 -2.98 -6.57
C GLY A 200 -12.97 -1.68 -6.59
N ALA A 201 -11.97 -1.56 -5.73
CA ALA A 201 -11.03 -0.44 -5.74
C ALA A 201 -10.25 -0.37 -7.06
N LEU A 202 -9.72 -1.51 -7.53
CA LEU A 202 -8.95 -1.55 -8.78
C LEU A 202 -9.81 -1.28 -10.02
N SER A 203 -11.04 -1.83 -10.08
CA SER A 203 -11.96 -1.54 -11.19
C SER A 203 -12.33 -0.05 -11.23
N THR A 204 -12.60 0.56 -10.07
CA THR A 204 -12.89 2.00 -9.97
C THR A 204 -11.71 2.84 -10.44
N LEU A 205 -10.49 2.52 -10.00
CA LEU A 205 -9.28 3.22 -10.41
C LEU A 205 -8.98 3.08 -11.91
N ARG A 206 -9.25 1.92 -12.50
CA ARG A 206 -9.13 1.71 -13.96
C ARG A 206 -10.12 2.58 -14.73
N GLY A 207 -11.39 2.60 -14.33
CA GLY A 207 -12.41 3.47 -14.94
C GLY A 207 -12.03 4.95 -14.86
N ILE A 208 -11.46 5.38 -13.73
CA ILE A 208 -10.98 6.76 -13.56
C ILE A 208 -9.76 7.06 -14.45
N LEU A 209 -8.75 6.18 -14.51
CA LEU A 209 -7.48 6.46 -15.18
C LEU A 209 -7.50 6.22 -16.70
N LEU A 210 -8.22 5.21 -17.16
CA LEU A 210 -8.23 4.80 -18.56
C LEU A 210 -9.43 5.42 -19.30
N GLU A 211 -10.60 5.41 -18.68
CA GLU A 211 -11.86 5.86 -19.30
C GLU A 211 -12.21 7.30 -18.91
N GLY A 212 -11.66 7.82 -17.81
CA GLY A 212 -11.95 9.18 -17.33
C GLY A 212 -13.28 9.29 -16.59
N ASN A 213 -13.86 8.14 -16.19
CA ASN A 213 -15.14 8.11 -15.49
C ASN A 213 -15.01 8.72 -14.10
N PRO A 214 -15.98 9.52 -13.64
CA PRO A 214 -16.01 9.96 -12.25
C PRO A 214 -16.24 8.75 -11.32
N PRO A 215 -15.76 8.81 -10.06
CA PRO A 215 -16.02 7.76 -9.09
C PRO A 215 -17.53 7.63 -8.86
N GLN A 216 -18.05 6.41 -8.97
CA GLN A 216 -19.44 6.14 -8.64
C GLN A 216 -19.66 6.24 -7.13
N LEU A 217 -20.75 6.89 -6.72
CA LEU A 217 -21.07 7.07 -5.30
C LEU A 217 -21.24 5.73 -4.57
N HIS A 218 -21.80 4.72 -5.25
CA HIS A 218 -22.00 3.39 -4.68
C HIS A 218 -20.67 2.69 -4.36
N ASP A 219 -19.75 2.66 -5.31
CA ASP A 219 -18.41 2.07 -5.13
C ASP A 219 -17.63 2.80 -4.04
N PHE A 220 -17.67 4.14 -4.05
CA PHE A 220 -17.02 4.97 -3.05
C PHE A 220 -17.57 4.71 -1.63
N TYR A 221 -18.89 4.52 -1.50
CA TYR A 221 -19.54 4.19 -0.23
C TYR A 221 -19.10 2.81 0.29
N ILE A 222 -19.09 1.79 -0.57
CA ILE A 222 -18.63 0.43 -0.20
C ILE A 222 -17.17 0.46 0.24
N LEU A 223 -16.30 1.14 -0.50
CA LEU A 223 -14.88 1.29 -0.14
C LEU A 223 -14.71 2.02 1.19
N SER A 224 -15.54 3.03 1.46
CA SER A 224 -15.52 3.78 2.72
C SER A 224 -15.96 2.92 3.92
N LEU A 225 -16.94 2.02 3.74
CA LEU A 225 -17.34 1.06 4.78
C LEU A 225 -16.21 0.09 5.11
N TRP A 226 -15.54 -0.45 4.09
CA TRP A 226 -14.37 -1.31 4.28
C TRP A 226 -13.21 -0.56 4.94
N ALA A 227 -12.99 0.70 4.56
CA ALA A 227 -12.00 1.55 5.20
C ALA A 227 -12.30 1.74 6.69
N ALA A 228 -13.54 2.04 7.06
CA ALA A 228 -13.94 2.16 8.47
C ALA A 228 -13.75 0.85 9.24
N ALA A 229 -14.17 -0.29 8.67
CA ALA A 229 -14.05 -1.60 9.30
C ALA A 229 -12.59 -2.00 9.53
N THR A 230 -11.74 -1.86 8.51
CA THR A 230 -10.32 -2.20 8.60
C THR A 230 -9.55 -1.26 9.52
N CYS A 231 -9.85 0.04 9.52
CA CYS A 231 -9.27 0.98 10.48
C CYS A 231 -9.67 0.66 11.92
N ALA A 232 -10.94 0.32 12.18
CA ALA A 232 -11.39 -0.07 13.51
C ALA A 232 -10.66 -1.34 13.98
N ALA A 233 -10.57 -2.36 13.12
CA ALA A 233 -9.84 -3.58 13.41
C ALA A 233 -8.35 -3.34 13.66
N GLY A 234 -7.70 -2.52 12.83
CA GLY A 234 -6.30 -2.12 12.99
C GLY A 234 -6.05 -1.37 14.29
N TYR A 235 -6.90 -0.39 14.61
CA TYR A 235 -6.81 0.39 15.84
C TYR A 235 -6.95 -0.48 17.09
N ILE A 236 -7.98 -1.32 17.14
CA ILE A 236 -8.23 -2.22 18.28
C ILE A 236 -7.06 -3.18 18.45
N SER A 237 -6.62 -3.83 17.36
CA SER A 237 -5.52 -4.79 17.40
C SER A 237 -4.22 -4.15 17.88
N PHE A 238 -3.89 -2.96 17.37
CA PHE A 238 -2.71 -2.20 17.76
C PHE A 238 -2.73 -1.78 19.24
N MET A 239 -3.86 -1.24 19.72
CA MET A 239 -3.97 -0.82 21.12
C MET A 239 -3.91 -2.00 22.09
N LEU A 240 -4.48 -3.16 21.72
CA LEU A 240 -4.38 -4.39 22.49
C LEU A 240 -2.93 -4.92 22.54
N ALA A 241 -2.25 -4.96 21.39
CA ALA A 241 -0.86 -5.35 21.30
C ALA A 241 0.03 -4.44 22.15
N TYR A 242 -0.11 -3.11 21.97
CA TYR A 242 0.64 -2.12 22.72
C TYR A 242 0.45 -2.26 24.25
N LYS A 243 -0.81 -2.38 24.72
CA LYS A 243 -1.10 -2.55 26.15
C LYS A 243 -0.45 -3.81 26.72
N LYS A 244 -0.54 -4.94 26.00
CA LYS A 244 0.07 -6.21 26.42
C LYS A 244 1.59 -6.14 26.45
N THR A 245 2.22 -5.63 25.39
CA THR A 245 3.69 -5.52 25.32
C THR A 245 4.22 -4.58 26.39
N ARG A 246 3.52 -3.46 26.67
CA ARG A 246 3.87 -2.53 27.75
C ARG A 246 3.77 -3.17 29.13
N GLN A 247 2.71 -3.93 29.40
CA GLN A 247 2.52 -4.62 30.69
C GLN A 247 3.60 -5.68 30.96
N LYS A 248 4.12 -6.32 29.92
CA LYS A 248 5.21 -7.30 30.03
C LYS A 248 6.61 -6.68 30.15
N GLY A 249 6.74 -5.36 29.97
CA GLY A 249 8.07 -4.71 29.88
C GLY A 249 8.85 -5.13 28.63
N GLU A 250 8.17 -5.62 27.60
CA GLU A 250 8.79 -6.23 26.42
C GLU A 250 8.91 -5.27 25.22
N LEU A 251 8.76 -3.96 25.43
CA LEU A 251 8.77 -2.97 24.34
C LEU A 251 10.14 -2.86 23.66
N GLY A 252 11.24 -3.12 24.38
CA GLY A 252 12.62 -3.06 23.88
C GLY A 252 13.27 -4.42 23.60
N THR A 253 12.53 -5.53 23.75
CA THR A 253 13.10 -6.88 23.52
C THR A 253 12.91 -7.33 22.07
N TYR A 254 13.93 -7.99 21.53
CA TYR A 254 14.02 -8.49 20.14
C TYR A 254 13.64 -9.95 20.02
#